data_AF-A0A7S1B1L7-F1
#
_entry.id   AF-A0A7S1B1L7-F1
#
_cell.length_a   1.000
_cell.length_b   1.000
_cell.length_c   1.000
_cell.angle_alpha   90.00
_cell.angle_beta   90.00
_cell.angle_gamma   90.00
#
_symmetry.space_group_name_H-M   'P 1'
#
loop_
_entity.id
_entity.type
_entity.pdbx_description
1 polymer ?
#
loop_
_entity_poly.entity_id
_entity_poly.type
_entity_poly.pdbx_seq_one_letter_code
_entity_poly.pdbx_strand_id
1 'polypeptide(L)'
;MPPPVGLHGVIDSHAALHPGSEAVIDTHGSWTYSELRAASLCVSNVLRAHGVKCLAPPSWSTFPEAPRPLAVAMPRGREFLAICVGAWRLGVPVVALSDDMPDKEVERARAERVAQELRPSALIV
;
A
#
# COMPACT_ATOMS: atom_id res chain seq x y z
N MET A 1 -4.38 12.87 -22.03
CA MET A 1 -4.55 11.81 -21.01
C MET A 1 -5.04 12.49 -19.74
N PRO A 2 -6.10 12.02 -19.06
CA PRO A 2 -6.50 12.60 -17.79
C PRO A 2 -5.35 12.48 -16.76
N PRO A 3 -5.24 13.40 -15.79
CA PRO A 3 -4.18 13.33 -14.78
C PRO A 3 -4.31 12.03 -13.97
N PRO A 4 -3.17 11.43 -13.57
CA PRO A 4 -3.20 10.23 -12.74
C PRO A 4 -3.94 10.50 -11.43
N VAL A 5 -4.90 9.63 -11.10
CA VAL A 5 -5.66 9.73 -9.86
C VAL A 5 -4.86 9.05 -8.75
N GLY A 6 -4.24 9.85 -7.88
CA GLY A 6 -3.44 9.37 -6.77
C GLY A 6 -2.07 8.77 -7.16
N LEU A 7 -1.31 8.33 -6.15
CA LEU A 7 0.07 7.89 -6.33
C LEU A 7 0.20 6.63 -7.23
N HIS A 8 -0.76 5.70 -7.15
CA HIS A 8 -0.75 4.52 -8.02
C HIS A 8 -0.91 4.87 -9.51
N GLY A 9 -1.66 5.92 -9.84
CA GLY A 9 -1.77 6.42 -11.21
C GLY A 9 -0.45 7.05 -11.72
N VAL A 10 0.30 7.70 -10.83
CA VAL A 10 1.63 8.24 -11.16
C VAL A 10 2.59 7.09 -11.47
N ILE A 11 2.58 6.04 -10.65
CA ILE A 11 3.35 4.81 -10.90
C ILE A 11 2.97 4.17 -12.23
N ASP A 12 1.68 4.08 -12.56
CA ASP A 12 1.22 3.55 -13.85
C ASP A 12 1.73 4.39 -15.02
N SER A 13 1.73 5.72 -14.87
CA SER A 13 2.24 6.64 -15.89
C SER A 13 3.74 6.47 -16.09
N HIS A 14 4.51 6.33 -15.01
CA HIS A 14 5.94 6.03 -15.08
C HIS A 14 6.22 4.66 -15.69
N ALA A 15 5.46 3.63 -15.35
CA ALA A 15 5.62 2.30 -15.94
C ALA A 15 5.30 2.28 -17.44
N ALA A 16 4.41 3.15 -17.91
CA ALA A 16 4.10 3.29 -19.33
C ALA A 16 5.19 4.05 -20.10
N LEU A 17 5.75 5.11 -19.51
CA LEU A 17 6.74 5.97 -20.16
C LEU A 17 8.18 5.44 -20.03
N HIS A 18 8.50 4.83 -18.90
CA HIS A 18 9.85 4.42 -18.51
C HIS A 18 9.84 3.03 -17.86
N PRO A 19 9.38 1.98 -18.56
CA PRO A 19 9.12 0.66 -17.97
C PRO A 19 10.36 0.01 -17.32
N GLY A 20 11.55 0.24 -17.89
CA GLY A 20 12.81 -0.33 -17.42
C GLY A 20 13.56 0.53 -16.39
N SER A 21 13.05 1.70 -16.01
CA SER A 21 13.67 2.51 -14.97
C SER A 21 13.42 1.90 -13.59
N GLU A 22 14.44 1.93 -12.74
CA GLU A 22 14.33 1.46 -11.35
C GLU A 22 13.30 2.28 -10.56
N ALA A 23 12.44 1.59 -9.82
CA ALA A 23 11.38 2.19 -9.01
C ALA A 23 11.62 1.94 -7.51
N VAL A 24 12.12 0.76 -7.15
CA VAL A 24 12.38 0.36 -5.76
C VAL A 24 13.68 -0.41 -5.70
N ILE A 25 14.51 -0.10 -4.71
CA ILE A 25 15.76 -0.80 -4.44
C ILE A 25 15.75 -1.20 -2.96
N ASP A 26 16.03 -2.47 -2.68
CA ASP A 26 16.20 -3.00 -1.33
C ASP A 26 17.43 -3.94 -1.26
N THR A 27 17.60 -4.61 -0.13
CA THR A 27 18.73 -5.53 0.10
C THR A 27 18.74 -6.75 -0.81
N HIS A 28 17.63 -7.05 -1.49
CA HIS A 28 17.45 -8.20 -2.37
C HIS A 28 17.46 -7.83 -3.86
N GLY A 29 17.77 -6.58 -4.19
CA GLY A 29 17.91 -6.08 -5.56
C GLY A 29 16.98 -4.92 -5.86
N SER A 30 16.60 -4.77 -7.12
CA SER A 30 15.71 -3.70 -7.55
C SER A 30 14.53 -4.22 -8.37
N TRP A 31 13.43 -3.47 -8.31
CA TRP A 31 12.32 -3.59 -9.23
C TRP A 31 12.22 -2.34 -10.09
N THR A 32 12.01 -2.55 -11.37
CA THR A 32 11.63 -1.51 -12.32
C THR A 32 10.19 -1.03 -12.09
N TYR A 33 9.83 0.11 -12.67
CA TYR A 33 8.44 0.59 -12.64
C TYR A 33 7.46 -0.41 -13.26
N SER A 34 7.86 -1.16 -14.30
CA SER A 34 7.02 -2.19 -14.90
C SER A 34 6.74 -3.37 -13.96
N GLU A 35 7.76 -3.82 -13.21
CA GLU A 35 7.64 -4.90 -12.23
C GLU A 35 6.84 -4.47 -11.00
N LEU A 36 7.11 -3.28 -10.45
CA LEU A 36 6.32 -2.72 -9.35
C LEU A 36 4.84 -2.60 -9.74
N ARG A 37 4.57 -2.15 -10.96
CA ARG A 37 3.20 -2.07 -11.49
C ARG A 37 2.57 -3.47 -11.56
N ALA A 38 3.24 -4.45 -12.16
CA ALA A 38 2.73 -5.80 -12.28
C ALA A 38 2.45 -6.44 -10.91
N ALA A 39 3.40 -6.33 -9.97
CA ALA A 39 3.25 -6.82 -8.61
C ALA A 39 2.08 -6.14 -7.88
N SER A 40 1.96 -4.81 -7.95
CA SER A 40 0.86 -4.09 -7.30
C SER A 40 -0.52 -4.43 -7.88
N LEU A 41 -0.62 -4.70 -9.19
CA LEU A 41 -1.87 -5.18 -9.82
C LEU A 41 -2.22 -6.59 -9.35
N CYS A 42 -1.22 -7.49 -9.25
CA CYS A 42 -1.40 -8.82 -8.70
C CYS A 42 -1.94 -8.75 -7.26
N VAL A 43 -1.30 -7.95 -6.40
CA VAL A 43 -1.77 -7.74 -5.01
C VAL A 43 -3.19 -7.18 -4.98
N SER A 44 -3.50 -6.18 -5.80
CA SER A 44 -4.85 -5.60 -5.87
C SER A 44 -5.92 -6.65 -6.20
N ASN A 45 -5.62 -7.57 -7.13
CA ASN A 45 -6.51 -8.67 -7.47
C ASN A 45 -6.66 -9.69 -6.33
N VAL A 46 -5.55 -10.04 -5.66
CA VAL A 46 -5.58 -10.94 -4.49
C VAL A 46 -6.42 -10.32 -3.36
N LEU A 47 -6.20 -9.05 -3.03
CA LEU A 47 -6.99 -8.34 -2.01
C LEU A 47 -8.49 -8.33 -2.34
N ARG A 48 -8.86 -8.07 -3.61
CA ARG A 48 -10.25 -8.16 -4.06
C ARG A 48 -10.82 -9.57 -3.90
N ALA A 49 -10.06 -10.60 -4.26
CA ALA A 49 -10.47 -12.00 -4.09
C ALA A 49 -10.70 -12.36 -2.61
N HIS A 50 -9.97 -11.73 -1.69
CA HIS A 50 -10.16 -11.84 -0.25
C HIS A 50 -11.20 -10.87 0.34
N GLY A 51 -12.00 -10.20 -0.51
CA GLY A 51 -13.14 -9.40 -0.07
C GLY A 51 -12.84 -7.93 0.25
N VAL A 52 -11.62 -7.45 -0.02
CA VAL A 52 -11.31 -6.02 0.10
C VAL A 52 -12.04 -5.26 -1.00
N LYS A 53 -12.92 -4.34 -0.59
CA LYS A 53 -13.76 -3.55 -1.51
C LYS A 53 -12.96 -2.41 -2.14
N CYS A 54 -13.31 -2.10 -3.40
CA CYS A 54 -12.86 -0.87 -4.03
C CYS A 54 -13.65 0.31 -3.45
N LEU A 55 -12.95 1.28 -2.87
CA LEU A 55 -13.51 2.48 -2.29
C LEU A 55 -13.36 3.63 -3.27
N ALA A 56 -14.44 4.39 -3.46
CA ALA A 56 -14.36 5.63 -4.20
C ALA A 56 -13.51 6.66 -3.42
N PRO A 57 -12.75 7.53 -4.11
CA PRO A 57 -12.07 8.63 -3.44
C PRO A 57 -13.06 9.46 -2.61
N PRO A 58 -12.73 9.79 -1.35
CA PRO A 58 -13.60 10.63 -0.54
C PRO A 58 -13.74 12.01 -1.16
N SER A 59 -14.95 12.57 -1.11
CA SER A 59 -15.14 14.00 -1.35
C SER A 59 -14.77 14.77 -0.08
N TRP A 60 -13.74 15.61 -0.13
CA TRP A 60 -13.32 16.42 1.01
C TRP A 60 -14.32 17.53 1.37
N SER A 61 -15.35 17.76 0.55
CA SER A 61 -16.43 18.70 0.86
C SER A 61 -17.27 18.29 2.08
N THR A 62 -17.27 17.01 2.45
CA THR A 62 -18.09 16.47 3.54
C THR A 62 -17.28 15.94 4.73
N PHE A 63 -15.95 16.14 4.73
CA PHE A 63 -15.03 15.57 5.74
C PHE A 63 -15.38 14.12 6.12
N PRO A 64 -15.47 13.20 5.14
CA PRO A 64 -15.94 11.85 5.38
C PRO A 64 -15.01 11.11 6.33
N GLU A 65 -15.56 10.15 7.09
CA GLU A 65 -14.77 9.27 7.92
C GLU A 65 -13.76 8.50 7.04
N ALA A 66 -12.50 8.50 7.45
CA ALA A 66 -11.46 7.77 6.72
C ALA A 66 -11.77 6.27 6.75
N PRO A 67 -11.66 5.56 5.61
CA PRO A 67 -11.89 4.13 5.61
C PRO A 67 -10.87 3.39 6.47
N ARG A 68 -11.32 2.31 7.10
CA ARG A 68 -10.46 1.44 7.94
C ARG A 68 -9.29 0.93 7.10
N PRO A 69 -8.04 1.07 7.56
CA PRO A 69 -6.86 0.72 6.76
C PRO A 69 -6.67 -0.79 6.66
N LEU A 70 -5.78 -1.21 5.76
CA LEU A 70 -5.11 -2.50 5.82
C LEU A 70 -3.84 -2.38 6.67
N ALA A 71 -3.66 -3.29 7.62
CA ALA A 71 -2.42 -3.39 8.37
C ALA A 71 -1.43 -4.31 7.63
N VAL A 72 -0.16 -3.90 7.55
CA VAL A 72 0.89 -4.67 6.86
C VAL A 72 2.05 -4.87 7.82
N ALA A 73 2.17 -6.09 8.37
CA ALA A 73 3.18 -6.49 9.34
C ALA A 73 4.23 -7.38 8.67
N MET A 74 5.10 -6.76 7.88
CA MET A 74 6.26 -7.42 7.27
C MET A 74 7.42 -6.41 7.12
N PRO A 75 8.66 -6.88 6.93
CA PRO A 75 9.80 -5.99 6.70
C PRO A 75 9.59 -5.05 5.52
N ARG A 76 10.13 -3.82 5.61
CA ARG A 76 10.10 -2.88 4.49
C ARG A 76 10.99 -3.36 3.35
N GLY A 77 10.41 -3.44 2.15
CA GLY A 77 11.07 -3.85 0.92
C GLY A 77 10.16 -3.62 -0.29
N ARG A 78 10.56 -4.13 -1.44
CA ARG A 78 9.81 -4.00 -2.70
C ARG A 78 8.42 -4.65 -2.63
N GLU A 79 8.28 -5.80 -1.96
CA GLU A 79 6.99 -6.47 -1.76
C GLU A 79 6.06 -5.62 -0.86
N PHE A 80 6.59 -5.05 0.23
CA PHE A 80 5.85 -4.12 1.09
C PHE A 80 5.30 -2.93 0.28
N LEU A 81 6.12 -2.35 -0.61
CA LEU A 81 5.66 -1.24 -1.45
C LEU A 81 4.61 -1.69 -2.47
N ALA A 82 4.75 -2.87 -3.08
CA ALA A 82 3.73 -3.41 -3.97
C ALA A 82 2.39 -3.63 -3.25
N ILE A 83 2.42 -4.06 -1.98
CA ILE A 83 1.21 -4.15 -1.14
C ILE A 83 0.58 -2.79 -0.91
N CYS A 84 1.38 -1.78 -0.57
CA CYS A 84 0.91 -0.40 -0.40
C CYS A 84 0.21 0.10 -1.66
N VAL A 85 0.87 -0.01 -2.81
CA VAL A 85 0.33 0.45 -4.10
C VAL A 85 -0.90 -0.36 -4.49
N GLY A 86 -0.90 -1.68 -4.27
CA GLY A 86 -2.03 -2.57 -4.56
C GLY A 86 -3.28 -2.22 -3.75
N ALA A 87 -3.12 -1.88 -2.48
CA ALA A 87 -4.20 -1.39 -1.61
C ALA A 87 -4.70 0.00 -2.04
N TRP A 88 -3.81 0.92 -2.40
CA TRP A 88 -4.19 2.26 -2.85
C TRP A 88 -4.95 2.25 -4.19
N ARG A 89 -4.70 1.27 -5.07
CA ARG A 89 -5.52 1.02 -6.26
C ARG A 89 -6.98 0.68 -5.93
N LEU A 90 -7.23 0.18 -4.72
CA LEU A 90 -8.56 -0.11 -4.19
C LEU A 90 -9.12 1.05 -3.36
N GLY A 91 -8.41 2.18 -3.26
CA GLY A 91 -8.80 3.28 -2.38
C GLY A 91 -8.67 2.96 -0.89
N VAL A 92 -7.95 1.90 -0.53
CA VAL A 92 -7.80 1.45 0.85
C VAL A 92 -6.49 1.98 1.43
N PRO A 93 -6.52 2.77 2.53
CA PRO A 93 -5.32 3.22 3.21
C PRO A 93 -4.54 2.05 3.79
N VAL A 94 -3.23 2.24 3.96
CA VAL A 94 -2.35 1.25 4.57
C VAL A 94 -1.73 1.83 5.83
N VAL A 95 -1.69 1.02 6.88
CA VAL A 95 -0.90 1.28 8.08
C VAL A 95 0.20 0.22 8.18
N ALA A 96 1.44 0.67 8.09
CA ALA A 96 2.59 -0.21 8.27
C ALA A 96 2.64 -0.66 9.73
N LEU A 97 2.79 -1.95 9.98
CA LEU A 97 3.11 -2.56 11.27
C LEU A 97 4.41 -3.36 11.15
N SER A 98 5.33 -2.91 10.28
CA SER A 98 6.63 -3.55 10.09
C SER A 98 7.38 -3.63 11.42
N ASP A 99 8.10 -4.73 11.62
CA ASP A 99 8.85 -5.08 12.82
C ASP A 99 10.37 -4.93 12.58
N ASP A 100 10.75 -3.93 11.81
CA ASP A 100 12.12 -3.69 11.34
C ASP A 100 12.77 -2.46 11.98
N MET A 101 12.10 -1.81 12.94
CA MET A 101 12.72 -0.80 13.79
C MET A 101 13.55 -1.45 14.91
N PRO A 102 14.62 -0.79 15.39
CA PRO A 102 15.44 -1.31 16.48
C PRO A 102 14.68 -1.45 17.80
N ASP A 103 13.75 -0.54 18.08
CA ASP A 103 13.02 -0.48 19.35
C ASP A 103 11.72 -1.29 19.28
N LYS A 104 11.76 -2.50 19.82
CA LYS A 104 10.63 -3.45 19.81
C LYS A 104 9.49 -3.06 20.73
N GLU A 105 9.76 -2.29 21.78
CA GLU A 105 8.72 -1.87 22.71
C GLU A 105 7.87 -0.75 22.08
N VAL A 106 8.52 0.20 21.40
CA VAL A 106 7.84 1.25 20.65
C VAL A 106 7.00 0.67 19.51
N GLU A 107 7.53 -0.33 18.77
CA GLU A 107 6.78 -1.02 17.71
C GLU A 107 5.51 -1.70 18.26
N ARG A 108 5.66 -2.47 19.35
CA ARG A 108 4.53 -3.16 19.99
C ARG A 108 3.47 -2.16 20.48
N ALA A 109 3.89 -1.12 21.19
CA ALA A 109 2.98 -0.09 21.68
C ALA A 109 2.26 0.64 20.53
N ARG A 110 2.95 0.89 19.41
CA ARG A 110 2.34 1.47 18.21
C ARG A 110 1.32 0.51 17.57
N ALA A 111 1.64 -0.77 17.47
CA ALA A 111 0.73 -1.77 16.91
C ALA A 111 -0.55 -1.90 17.74
N GLU A 112 -0.43 -1.89 19.08
CA GLU A 112 -1.56 -1.88 20.00
C GLU A 112 -2.47 -0.66 19.79
N ARG A 113 -1.89 0.55 19.71
CA ARG A 113 -2.65 1.77 19.40
C ARG A 113 -3.35 1.69 18.04
N VAL A 114 -2.67 1.21 17.00
CA VAL A 114 -3.27 1.04 15.67
C VAL A 114 -4.47 0.09 15.72
N ALA A 115 -4.37 -1.03 16.46
CA ALA A 115 -5.46 -1.97 16.62
C ALA A 115 -6.67 -1.35 17.33
N GLN A 116 -6.43 -0.53 18.36
CA GLN A 116 -7.48 0.12 19.16
C GLN A 116 -8.14 1.29 18.41
N GLU A 117 -7.35 2.17 17.80
CA GLU A 117 -7.82 3.44 17.24
C GLU A 117 -8.29 3.28 15.78
N LEU A 118 -7.44 2.69 14.93
CA LEU A 118 -7.69 2.61 13.49
C LEU A 118 -8.50 1.38 13.08
N ARG A 119 -8.53 0.35 13.94
CA ARG A 119 -9.30 -0.90 13.77
C ARG A 119 -9.18 -1.47 12.34
N PRO A 120 -7.97 -1.92 11.94
CA PRO A 120 -7.71 -2.35 10.56
C PRO A 120 -8.71 -3.39 10.06
N SER A 121 -9.04 -3.31 8.78
CA SER A 121 -10.01 -4.21 8.13
C SER A 121 -9.45 -5.62 7.87
N ALA A 122 -8.13 -5.73 7.70
CA ALA A 122 -7.39 -6.98 7.64
C ALA A 122 -5.92 -6.74 8.00
N LEU A 123 -5.20 -7.83 8.26
CA LEU A 123 -3.77 -7.87 8.51
C LEU A 123 -3.08 -8.72 7.44
N ILE A 124 -2.00 -8.20 6.88
CA ILE A 124 -1.08 -8.92 5.99
C ILE A 124 0.20 -9.18 6.78
N VAL A 125 0.64 -10.44 6.81
CA VAL A 125 1.86 -10.91 7.48
C VAL A 125 2.77 -11.61 6.48
#